data_AF-A0A9E0JMW7-F1
#
_entry.id   AF-A0A9E0JMW7-F1
#
_cell.length_a   1.000
_cell.length_b   1.000
_cell.length_c   1.000
_cell.angle_alpha   90.00
_cell.angle_beta   90.00
_cell.angle_gamma   90.00
#
_symmetry.space_group_name_H-M   'P 1'
#
loop_
_entity.id
_entity.type
_entity.pdbx_description
1 polymer ?
#
loop_
_entity_poly.entity_id
_entity_poly.type
_entity_poly.pdbx_seq_one_letter_code
_entity_poly.pdbx_strand_id
1 'polypeptide(L)'
;MKKGKNIPVESVLNHNPFQNLPPLKCKNNNQKLLAAAIKNKDVVMCTGPAGCGKTHVALLQALLLLSKEPDNYDKIVLIKSVTTVKEEAIGFIPGSVEEKMDPYMFSFTYLIDKIFNKRGKSKDLIGSGLI
;
A
#
# COMPACT_ATOMS: atom_id res chain seq x y z
N MET A 1 -13.02 30.42 19.78
CA MET A 1 -12.78 30.74 18.35
C MET A 1 -11.48 30.12 17.85
N LYS A 2 -11.54 28.97 17.19
CA LYS A 2 -10.69 28.60 16.04
C LYS A 2 -11.58 27.73 15.15
N LYS A 3 -12.13 28.33 14.09
CA LYS A 3 -12.97 27.64 13.10
C LYS A 3 -12.13 26.50 12.51
N GLY A 4 -12.62 25.27 12.64
CA GLY A 4 -12.12 24.15 11.85
C GLY A 4 -12.22 24.55 10.38
N LYS A 5 -11.10 24.49 9.67
CA LYS A 5 -11.10 24.67 8.23
C LYS A 5 -11.86 23.48 7.66
N ASN A 6 -13.13 23.66 7.32
CA ASN A 6 -13.81 22.76 6.39
C ASN A 6 -13.06 22.86 5.07
N ILE A 7 -12.28 21.82 4.79
CA ILE A 7 -11.62 21.65 3.50
C ILE A 7 -12.76 21.31 2.52
N PRO A 8 -13.04 22.14 1.50
CA PRO A 8 -14.13 21.88 0.57
C PRO A 8 -13.91 20.56 -0.16
N VAL A 9 -14.98 19.78 -0.34
CA VAL A 9 -14.95 18.44 -0.94
C VAL A 9 -14.37 18.50 -2.37
N GLU A 10 -14.57 19.60 -3.10
CA GLU A 10 -13.94 19.82 -4.40
C GLU A 10 -12.41 19.92 -4.37
N SER A 11 -11.79 20.29 -3.24
CA SER A 11 -10.32 20.37 -3.14
C SER A 11 -9.65 19.01 -2.94
N VAL A 12 -10.40 17.99 -2.51
CA VAL A 12 -9.93 16.59 -2.43
C VAL A 12 -10.05 15.91 -3.79
N LEU A 13 -11.04 16.30 -4.60
CA LEU A 13 -11.32 15.70 -5.91
C LEU A 13 -10.34 16.12 -7.02
N ASN A 14 -9.58 17.20 -6.85
CA ASN A 14 -8.67 17.72 -7.87
C ASN A 14 -7.20 17.27 -7.75
N HIS A 15 -6.87 16.45 -6.76
CA HIS A 15 -5.53 15.88 -6.62
C HIS A 15 -5.57 14.40 -6.96
N ASN A 16 -5.02 14.03 -8.13
CA ASN A 16 -4.72 12.64 -8.45
C ASN A 16 -3.97 12.02 -7.24
N PRO A 17 -4.53 11.04 -6.52
CA PRO A 17 -3.94 10.49 -5.32
C PRO A 17 -2.62 9.76 -5.62
N PHE A 18 -2.35 9.45 -6.89
CA PHE A 18 -1.11 8.85 -7.35
C PHE A 18 -0.10 9.86 -7.91
N GLN A 19 -0.29 11.16 -7.66
CA GLN A 19 0.69 12.19 -8.03
C GLN A 19 2.07 11.85 -7.41
N ASN A 20 3.13 11.95 -8.22
CA ASN A 20 4.52 11.59 -7.88
C ASN A 20 4.80 10.10 -7.70
N LEU A 21 3.94 9.20 -8.19
CA LEU A 21 4.27 7.77 -8.20
C LEU A 21 5.46 7.51 -9.15
N PRO A 22 6.60 6.98 -8.65
CA PRO A 22 7.78 6.76 -9.48
C PRO A 22 7.56 5.61 -10.46
N PRO A 23 8.26 5.60 -11.62
CA PRO A 23 8.25 4.45 -12.50
C PRO A 23 8.90 3.23 -11.82
N LEU A 24 8.36 2.04 -12.07
CA LEU A 24 8.93 0.79 -11.57
C LEU A 24 10.30 0.52 -12.24
N LYS A 25 11.38 0.60 -11.45
CA LYS A 25 12.74 0.27 -11.91
C LYS A 25 13.17 -1.10 -11.36
N CYS A 26 13.12 -2.12 -12.21
CA CYS A 26 13.61 -3.46 -11.88
C CYS A 26 15.15 -3.51 -11.96
N LYS A 27 15.80 -4.09 -10.94
CA LYS A 27 17.27 -4.24 -10.85
C LYS A 27 17.79 -5.57 -11.41
N ASN A 28 16.92 -6.56 -11.59
CA ASN A 28 17.29 -7.86 -12.14
C ASN A 28 16.15 -8.46 -12.98
N ASN A 29 16.42 -9.57 -13.67
CA ASN A 29 15.45 -10.23 -14.55
C ASN A 29 14.25 -10.80 -13.79
N ASN A 30 14.45 -11.35 -12.59
CA ASN A 30 13.35 -11.92 -11.79
C ASN A 30 12.32 -10.84 -11.37
N GLN A 31 12.77 -9.62 -11.08
CA GLN A 31 11.87 -8.49 -10.82
C GLN A 31 11.09 -8.07 -12.06
N LYS A 32 11.72 -8.09 -13.25
CA LYS A 32 11.03 -7.83 -14.52
C LYS A 32 9.98 -8.90 -14.79
N LEU A 33 10.30 -10.17 -14.55
CA LEU A 33 9.37 -11.29 -14.68
C LEU A 33 8.18 -11.14 -13.72
N LEU A 34 8.43 -10.79 -12.46
CA LEU A 34 7.36 -10.52 -11.49
C LEU A 34 6.45 -9.38 -11.94
N ALA A 35 7.01 -8.25 -12.36
CA ALA A 35 6.25 -7.10 -12.84
C ALA A 35 5.38 -7.44 -14.07
N ALA A 36 5.94 -8.18 -15.02
CA ALA A 36 5.22 -8.64 -16.20
C ALA A 36 4.15 -9.68 -15.86
N ALA A 37 4.43 -10.60 -14.93
CA ALA A 37 3.46 -11.58 -14.47
C ALA A 37 2.25 -10.91 -13.82
N ILE A 38 2.46 -9.92 -12.96
CA ILE A 38 1.37 -9.16 -12.30
C ILE A 38 0.45 -8.49 -13.31
N LYS A 39 0.99 -8.00 -14.43
CA LYS A 39 0.17 -7.36 -15.47
C LYS A 39 -0.63 -8.35 -16.32
N ASN A 40 -0.10 -9.55 -16.54
CA ASN A 40 -0.58 -10.46 -17.58
C ASN A 40 -1.26 -11.72 -17.04
N LYS A 41 -1.35 -11.89 -15.72
CA LYS A 41 -1.88 -13.09 -15.06
C LYS A 41 -2.80 -12.70 -13.93
N ASP A 42 -3.91 -13.43 -13.77
CA ASP A 42 -4.89 -13.20 -12.71
C ASP A 42 -4.32 -13.52 -11.32
N VAL A 43 -3.48 -14.56 -11.24
CA VAL A 43 -2.86 -15.01 -9.99
C VAL A 43 -1.36 -15.19 -10.19
N VAL A 44 -0.57 -14.56 -9.32
CA VAL A 44 0.89 -14.63 -9.34
C VAL A 44 1.41 -15.05 -7.98
N MET A 45 2.12 -16.18 -7.93
CA MET A 45 2.87 -16.59 -6.76
C MET A 45 4.35 -16.27 -6.96
N CYS A 46 4.97 -15.61 -5.98
CA CYS A 46 6.38 -15.25 -6.01
C CYS A 46 7.05 -15.67 -4.72
N THR A 47 8.15 -16.41 -4.84
CA THR A 47 8.97 -16.86 -3.72
C THR A 47 10.39 -16.30 -3.85
N GLY A 48 11.11 -16.23 -2.74
CA GLY A 48 12.52 -15.84 -2.73
C GLY A 48 12.97 -15.28 -1.39
N PRO A 49 14.28 -15.07 -1.18
CA PRO A 49 14.82 -14.56 0.08
C PRO A 49 14.29 -13.17 0.47
N ALA A 50 14.46 -12.82 1.75
CA ALA A 50 14.23 -11.46 2.22
C ALA A 50 15.17 -10.48 1.47
N GLY A 51 14.70 -9.26 1.23
CA GLY A 51 15.50 -8.23 0.54
C GLY A 51 15.50 -8.28 -1.00
N CYS A 52 14.96 -9.32 -1.65
CA CYS A 52 14.89 -9.40 -3.12
C CYS A 52 13.87 -8.45 -3.77
N GLY A 53 13.12 -7.67 -2.98
CA GLY A 53 12.19 -6.65 -3.49
C GLY A 53 10.81 -7.16 -3.91
N LYS A 54 10.44 -8.42 -3.57
CA LYS A 54 9.15 -9.04 -3.95
C LYS A 54 7.97 -8.13 -3.61
N THR A 55 7.86 -7.70 -2.35
CA THR A 55 6.79 -6.82 -1.87
C THR A 55 6.84 -5.44 -2.51
N HIS A 56 8.03 -4.88 -2.72
CA HIS A 56 8.19 -3.55 -3.33
C HIS A 56 7.77 -3.53 -4.80
N VAL A 57 8.22 -4.51 -5.59
CA VAL A 57 7.83 -4.63 -7.00
C VAL A 57 6.34 -4.88 -7.11
N ALA A 58 5.78 -5.79 -6.29
CA ALA A 58 4.36 -6.09 -6.32
C ALA A 58 3.50 -4.87 -5.97
N LEU A 59 3.83 -4.17 -4.89
CA LEU A 59 3.08 -3.01 -4.43
C LEU A 59 3.18 -1.84 -5.40
N LEU A 60 4.37 -1.52 -5.91
CA LEU A 60 4.55 -0.42 -6.86
C LEU A 60 3.84 -0.73 -8.20
N GLN A 61 3.89 -1.98 -8.67
CA GLN A 61 3.16 -2.38 -9.87
C GLN A 61 1.64 -2.27 -9.66
N ALA A 62 1.12 -2.68 -8.50
CA ALA A 62 -0.29 -2.55 -8.16
C ALA A 62 -0.74 -1.07 -8.12
N LEU A 63 0.03 -0.19 -7.47
CA LEU A 63 -0.23 1.26 -7.47
C LEU A 63 -0.22 1.85 -8.88
N LEU A 64 0.70 1.41 -9.74
CA LEU A 64 0.78 1.86 -11.12
C LEU A 64 -0.43 1.40 -11.95
N LEU A 65 -0.90 0.16 -11.75
CA LEU A 65 -2.09 -0.36 -12.41
C LEU A 65 -3.34 0.40 -11.96
N LEU A 66 -3.54 0.54 -10.64
CA LEU A 66 -4.64 1.32 -10.08
C LEU A 66 -4.64 2.78 -10.59
N SER A 67 -3.45 3.39 -10.75
CA SER A 67 -3.33 4.75 -11.25
C SER A 67 -3.54 4.90 -12.77
N LYS A 68 -3.24 3.87 -13.58
CA LYS A 68 -3.20 3.99 -15.05
C LYS A 68 -4.37 3.31 -15.74
N GLU A 69 -4.97 2.33 -15.08
CA GLU A 69 -6.06 1.53 -15.59
C GLU A 69 -7.23 1.56 -14.57
N PRO A 70 -7.75 2.77 -14.22
CA PRO A 70 -8.77 2.92 -13.18
C PRO A 70 -10.10 2.22 -13.52
N ASP A 71 -10.35 1.94 -14.81
CA ASP A 71 -11.53 1.17 -15.25
C ASP A 71 -11.38 -0.35 -15.01
N ASN A 72 -10.15 -0.83 -14.77
CA ASN A 72 -9.84 -2.25 -14.56
C ASN A 72 -9.63 -2.58 -13.07
N TYR A 73 -9.30 -1.58 -12.23
CA TYR A 73 -8.93 -1.79 -10.83
C TYR A 73 -9.51 -0.69 -9.94
N ASP A 74 -10.26 -1.08 -8.90
CA ASP A 74 -10.91 -0.12 -7.99
C ASP A 74 -10.07 0.20 -6.74
N LYS A 75 -9.40 -0.81 -6.17
CA LYS A 75 -8.63 -0.70 -4.91
C LYS A 75 -7.58 -1.81 -4.77
N ILE A 76 -6.61 -1.59 -3.89
CA ILE A 76 -5.59 -2.58 -3.52
C ILE A 76 -5.93 -3.16 -2.15
N VAL A 77 -6.16 -4.46 -2.05
CA VAL A 77 -6.37 -5.11 -0.75
C VAL A 77 -5.06 -5.69 -0.24
N LEU A 78 -4.57 -5.21 0.90
CA LEU A 78 -3.36 -5.73 1.54
C LEU A 78 -3.72 -6.76 2.60
N ILE A 79 -3.20 -7.98 2.43
CA ILE A 79 -3.43 -9.08 3.37
C ILE A 79 -2.09 -9.50 3.98
N LYS A 80 -2.07 -9.65 5.30
CA LYS A 80 -0.93 -10.17 6.05
C LYS A 80 -1.41 -11.26 7.00
N SER A 81 -0.73 -12.40 7.00
CA SER A 81 -0.94 -13.41 8.05
C SER A 81 -0.45 -12.84 9.38
N VAL A 82 -1.33 -12.83 10.37
CA VAL A 82 -1.01 -12.42 11.74
C VAL A 82 -0.84 -13.70 12.55
N THR A 83 0.40 -14.03 12.89
CA THR A 83 0.68 -15.07 13.89
C THR A 83 0.82 -14.38 15.24
N THR A 84 -0.17 -14.55 16.10
CA THR A 84 -0.07 -14.13 17.50
C THR A 84 0.99 -14.98 18.20
N VAL A 85 1.92 -14.36 18.91
CA VAL A 85 2.77 -15.10 19.86
C VAL A 85 1.83 -15.71 20.91
N LYS A 86 2.07 -16.96 21.35
CA LYS A 86 1.16 -17.70 22.26
C LYS A 86 0.77 -16.93 23.55
N GLU A 87 1.55 -15.94 23.94
CA GLU A 87 1.36 -15.13 25.16
C GLU A 87 0.75 -13.74 24.88
N GLU A 88 0.58 -13.35 23.62
CA GLU A 88 -0.01 -12.08 23.18
C GLU A 88 -1.19 -12.36 22.24
N ALA A 89 -2.29 -12.86 22.80
CA ALA A 89 -3.57 -12.75 22.12
C ALA A 89 -3.83 -11.25 21.83
N ILE A 90 -4.43 -10.94 20.67
CA ILE A 90 -4.77 -9.58 20.18
C ILE A 90 -5.59 -8.73 21.19
N GLY A 91 -5.95 -9.30 22.34
CA GLY A 91 -6.57 -8.63 23.49
C GLY A 91 -5.64 -7.89 24.46
N PHE A 92 -4.30 -8.01 24.40
CA PHE A 92 -3.43 -7.37 25.41
C PHE A 92 -2.96 -5.94 25.06
N ILE A 93 -2.97 -5.57 23.78
CA ILE A 93 -2.62 -4.20 23.34
C ILE A 93 -3.84 -3.29 23.59
N PRO A 94 -3.77 -2.27 24.47
CA PRO A 94 -4.87 -1.32 24.64
C PRO A 94 -5.01 -0.46 23.39
N GLY A 95 -6.25 -0.14 22.99
CA GLY A 95 -6.51 0.70 21.81
C GLY A 95 -7.64 0.18 20.92
N SER A 96 -7.92 0.91 19.84
CA SER A 96 -8.88 0.50 18.81
C SER A 96 -8.37 -0.71 18.02
N VAL A 97 -9.24 -1.34 17.23
CA VAL A 97 -8.84 -2.48 16.38
C VAL A 97 -7.76 -2.05 15.38
N GLU A 98 -7.86 -0.84 14.85
CA GLU A 98 -6.90 -0.26 13.92
C GLU A 98 -5.53 -0.08 14.60
N GLU A 99 -5.51 0.51 15.80
CA GLU A 99 -4.26 0.70 16.58
C GLU A 99 -3.59 -0.63 16.93
N LYS A 100 -4.37 -1.70 17.11
CA LYS A 100 -3.86 -3.06 17.32
C LYS A 100 -3.25 -3.67 16.05
N MET A 101 -3.77 -3.30 14.88
CA MET A 101 -3.32 -3.82 13.58
C MET A 101 -2.15 -3.02 13.00
N ASP A 102 -1.99 -1.76 13.41
CA ASP A 102 -0.95 -0.84 12.93
C ASP A 102 0.47 -1.42 12.95
N PRO A 103 0.94 -2.10 14.02
CA PRO A 103 2.28 -2.70 14.05
C PRO A 103 2.50 -3.73 12.94
N TYR A 104 1.46 -4.52 12.61
CA TYR A 104 1.53 -5.56 11.59
C TYR A 104 1.54 -4.96 10.17
N MET A 105 0.81 -3.86 9.98
CA MET A 105 0.68 -3.17 8.69
C MET A 105 1.81 -2.18 8.42
N PHE A 106 2.61 -1.83 9.45
CA PHE A 106 3.72 -0.88 9.35
C PHE A 106 4.65 -1.13 8.15
N SER A 107 4.95 -2.39 7.84
CA SER A 107 5.81 -2.74 6.70
C SER A 107 5.26 -2.27 5.34
N PHE A 108 3.93 -2.24 5.18
CA PHE A 108 3.29 -1.74 3.97
C PHE A 108 3.17 -0.22 3.99
N THR A 109 2.70 0.36 5.09
CA THR A 109 2.51 1.81 5.21
C THR A 109 3.82 2.56 5.04
N TYR A 110 4.91 2.07 5.66
CA TYR A 110 6.26 2.59 5.46
C TYR A 110 6.71 2.52 4.00
N LEU A 111 6.41 1.41 3.31
CA LEU A 111 6.82 1.21 1.92
C LEU A 111 6.07 2.14 0.97
N ILE A 112 4.77 2.36 1.20
CA ILE A 112 3.95 3.32 0.45
C ILE A 112 4.51 4.73 0.64
N ASP A 113 4.73 5.17 1.89
CA ASP A 113 5.30 6.49 2.19
C ASP A 113 6.66 6.69 1.50
N LYS A 114 7.48 5.63 1.49
CA LYS A 114 8.78 5.63 0.82
C LYS A 114 8.67 5.70 -0.70
N ILE A 115 7.72 4.98 -1.31
CA ILE A 115 7.46 5.02 -2.76
C ILE A 115 7.09 6.44 -3.19
N PHE A 116 6.19 7.09 -2.44
CA PHE A 116 5.75 8.45 -2.74
C PHE A 116 6.72 9.53 -2.26
N ASN A 117 7.80 9.16 -1.56
CA ASN A 117 8.71 10.08 -0.88
C ASN A 117 7.96 11.13 -0.02
N LYS A 118 6.85 10.72 0.61
CA LYS A 118 5.96 11.58 1.39
C LYS A 118 5.44 10.81 2.59
N ARG A 119 5.76 11.28 3.80
CA ARG A 119 5.23 10.71 5.05
C ARG A 119 3.71 10.95 5.13
N GLY A 120 2.99 9.95 5.64
CA GLY A 120 1.55 10.01 5.82
C GLY A 120 0.73 9.72 4.56
N LYS A 121 1.38 9.52 3.40
CA LYS A 121 0.69 9.22 2.15
C LYS A 121 -0.07 7.89 2.23
N SER A 122 0.48 6.91 2.94
CA SER A 122 -0.20 5.67 3.28
C SER A 122 -1.51 5.90 4.02
N LYS A 123 -1.53 6.78 5.02
CA LYS A 123 -2.75 7.14 5.76
C LYS A 123 -3.78 7.84 4.88
N ASP A 124 -3.33 8.73 3.98
CA ASP A 124 -4.22 9.38 3.00
C ASP A 124 -4.89 8.33 2.08
N LEU A 125 -4.11 7.35 1.59
CA LEU A 125 -4.61 6.31 0.69
C LEU A 125 -5.54 5.31 1.38
N ILE A 126 -5.23 4.93 2.62
CA ILE A 126 -6.12 4.10 3.45
C ILE A 126 -7.40 4.85 3.78
N GLY A 127 -7.30 6.13 4.18
CA GLY A 127 -8.47 6.95 4.52
C GLY A 127 -9.39 7.26 3.34
N SER A 128 -8.87 7.22 2.11
CA SER A 128 -9.66 7.35 0.88
C SER A 128 -10.25 6.02 0.37
N GLY A 129 -9.91 4.90 1.01
CA GLY A 129 -10.43 3.58 0.63
C GLY A 129 -9.80 2.98 -0.63
N LEU A 130 -8.71 3.57 -1.13
CA LEU A 130 -7.96 3.06 -2.30
C LEU A 130 -7.05 1.88 -1.93
N ILE A 131 -6.70 1.76 -0.65
CA ILE A 131 -5.88 0.69 -0.07
C ILE A 131 -6.53 0.19 1.23
#